data_AF-A0A848YK10-F1
#
_entry.id   AF-A0A848YK10-F1
#
_cell.length_a   1.000
_cell.length_b   1.000
_cell.length_c   1.000
_cell.angle_alpha   90.00
_cell.angle_beta   90.00
_cell.angle_gamma   90.00
#
_symmetry.space_group_name_H-M   'P 1'
#
loop_
_entity.id
_entity.type
_entity.pdbx_description
1 polymer ?
#
loop_
_entity_poly.entity_id
_entity_poly.type
_entity_poly.pdbx_seq_one_letter_code
_entity_poly.pdbx_strand_id
1 'polypeptide(L)' 'MDPFTQGALGAALPQATRRAAHVGIAGALGFASGMAADLDIFIRSSSDPLLFLEYHRQFTHSLIFI' A
#
# COMPACT_ATOMS: atom_id res chain seq x y z
N MET A 1 -8.10 -0.57 5.97
CA MET A 1 -8.71 0.66 5.39
C MET A 1 -9.23 0.26 4.02
N ASP A 2 -10.14 0.99 3.38
CA ASP A 2 -10.46 0.66 1.98
C ASP A 2 -9.26 1.06 1.08
N PRO A 3 -8.87 0.21 0.10
CA PRO A 3 -7.68 0.44 -0.73
C PRO A 3 -7.71 1.76 -1.50
N PHE A 4 -8.91 2.26 -1.82
CA PHE A 4 -9.10 3.53 -2.51
C PHE A 4 -8.75 4.72 -1.63
N THR A 5 -9.23 4.76 -0.39
CA THR A 5 -8.86 5.82 0.58
C THR A 5 -7.36 5.77 0.89
N GLN A 6 -6.79 4.56 1.02
CA GLN A 6 -5.36 4.40 1.29
C GLN A 6 -4.49 4.86 0.11
N GLY A 7 -4.89 4.53 -1.12
CA GLY A 7 -4.27 5.05 -2.33
C GLY A 7 -4.41 6.58 -2.44
N ALA A 8 -5.60 7.13 -2.17
CA ALA A 8 -5.84 8.58 -2.25
C ALA A 8 -4.97 9.36 -1.25
N LEU A 9 -4.86 8.89 -0.01
CA LEU A 9 -3.96 9.46 0.99
C LEU A 9 -2.49 9.32 0.57
N GLY A 10 -2.10 8.14 0.07
CA GLY A 10 -0.77 7.89 -0.47
C GLY A 10 -0.42 8.84 -1.61
N ALA A 11 -1.38 9.19 -2.48
CA ALA A 11 -1.21 10.12 -3.59
C ALA A 11 -1.08 11.58 -3.13
N ALA A 12 -1.84 11.98 -2.11
CA ALA A 12 -1.94 13.37 -1.67
C ALA A 12 -0.70 13.84 -0.89
N LEU A 13 -0.15 12.99 -0.02
CA LEU A 13 1.03 13.30 0.81
C LEU A 13 2.27 13.78 0.02
N PRO A 14 2.75 13.07 -1.02
CA PRO A 14 3.94 13.49 -1.76
C PRO A 14 3.70 14.71 -2.65
N GLN A 15 2.44 15.03 -3.01
CA GLN A 15 2.13 16.24 -3.76
C GLN A 15 2.40 17.52 -2.94
N ALA A 16 2.25 17.47 -1.61
CA ALA A 16 2.51 18.60 -0.72
C ALA A 16 4.00 19.02 -0.68
N THR A 17 4.92 18.17 -1.15
CA THR A 17 6.38 18.40 -1.07
C THR A 17 7.03 18.69 -2.44
N ARG A 18 6.26 18.72 -3.54
CA ARG A 18 6.80 18.78 -4.91
C ARG A 18 6.36 20.02 -5.67
N ARG A 19 7.23 20.48 -6.58
CA ARG A 19 6.94 21.55 -7.56
C ARG A 19 6.00 21.03 -8.65
N ALA A 20 5.18 21.92 -9.22
CA ALA A 20 4.11 21.62 -10.19
C ALA A 20 4.49 20.61 -11.29
N ALA A 21 5.73 20.68 -11.81
CA ALA A 21 6.23 19.79 -12.86
C ALA A 21 6.26 18.29 -12.47
N HIS A 22 6.29 17.95 -11.18
CA HIS A 22 6.42 16.57 -10.70
C HIS A 22 5.20 16.07 -9.92
N VAL A 23 4.11 16.86 -9.84
CA VAL A 23 2.92 16.55 -9.03
C VAL A 23 2.23 15.26 -9.52
N GLY A 24 2.13 15.05 -10.84
CA GLY A 24 1.51 13.85 -11.40
C GLY A 24 2.28 12.57 -11.07
N ILE A 25 3.61 12.58 -11.22
CA ILE A 25 4.48 11.44 -10.90
C ILE A 25 4.49 11.18 -9.39
N ALA A 26 4.58 12.24 -8.58
CA ALA A 26 4.53 12.14 -7.13
C ALA A 26 3.20 11.54 -6.64
N GLY A 27 2.08 11.98 -7.23
CA GLY A 27 0.76 11.43 -6.96
C GLY A 27 0.61 9.96 -7.37
N ALA A 28 1.08 9.58 -8.55
CA ALA A 28 1.00 8.20 -9.03
C ALA A 28 1.87 7.24 -8.19
N LEU A 29 3.11 7.62 -7.89
CA LEU A 29 4.00 6.84 -7.02
C LEU A 29 3.45 6.75 -5.60
N GLY A 30 2.91 7.86 -5.08
CA GLY A 30 2.24 7.89 -3.79
C GLY A 30 1.02 6.99 -3.72
N PHE A 31 0.16 7.04 -4.75
CA PHE A 31 -1.01 6.18 -4.87
C PHE A 31 -0.64 4.70 -4.89
N ALA A 32 0.33 4.33 -5.73
CA ALA A 32 0.85 2.98 -5.83
C ALA A 32 1.44 2.50 -4.50
N SER A 33 2.21 3.36 -3.82
CA SER A 33 2.82 3.05 -2.51
C SER A 33 1.75 2.90 -1.41
N GLY A 34 0.72 3.75 -1.42
CA GLY A 34 -0.40 3.68 -0.49
C GLY A 34 -1.20 2.40 -0.67
N MET A 35 -1.53 2.02 -1.91
CA MET A 35 -2.22 0.74 -2.18
C MET A 35 -1.33 -0.48 -1.89
N ALA A 36 -0.01 -0.37 -2.10
CA ALA A 36 0.92 -1.48 -1.89
C ALA A 36 0.96 -1.97 -0.44
N ALA A 37 0.68 -1.10 0.52
CA ALA A 37 0.65 -1.44 1.94
C ALA A 37 -0.53 -2.32 2.37
N ASP A 38 -1.52 -2.56 1.50
CA ASP A 38 -2.69 -3.44 1.79
C ASP A 38 -2.94 -4.44 0.64
N LEU A 39 -1.93 -4.72 -0.21
CA LEU A 39 -2.04 -5.67 -1.34
C LEU A 39 -2.24 -7.12 -0.91
N ASP A 40 -1.92 -7.45 0.33
CA ASP A 40 -2.14 -8.73 0.97
C ASP A 40 -3.63 -9.09 1.11
N ILE A 41 -4.55 -8.13 0.94
CA ILE A 41 -6.00 -8.40 0.81
C ILE A 41 -6.34 -9.34 -0.37
N PHE A 42 -5.47 -9.38 -1.39
CA PHE A 42 -5.63 -10.29 -2.54
C PHE A 42 -5.14 -11.72 -2.24
N ILE A 43 -4.43 -11.93 -1.13
CA ILE A 43 -3.93 -13.23 -0.68
C ILE A 43 -4.97 -13.85 0.25
N ARG A 44 -5.92 -14.57 -0.35
CA ARG A 44 -7.00 -15.27 0.36
C ARG A 44 -7.16 -16.68 -0.16
N SER A 45 -7.37 -17.63 0.74
CA SER A 45 -7.74 -19.00 0.40
C SER A 45 -9.14 -19.30 0.92
N SER A 46 -9.93 -20.02 0.12
CA SER A 46 -11.22 -20.56 0.55
C SER A 46 -11.09 -21.79 1.44
N SER A 47 -9.95 -22.49 1.39
CA SER A 47 -9.67 -23.65 2.24
C SER A 47 -8.96 -23.27 3.54
N ASP A 48 -8.29 -22.10 3.57
CA ASP A 48 -7.59 -21.60 4.74
C ASP A 48 -7.88 -20.10 4.95
N PRO A 49 -8.83 -19.77 5.84
CA PRO A 49 -9.18 -18.38 6.15
C PRO A 49 -8.10 -17.65 6.96
N LEU A 50 -7.08 -18.35 7.50
CA LEU A 50 -5.99 -17.74 8.26
C LEU A 50 -4.81 -17.32 7.37
N LEU A 51 -4.76 -17.77 6.12
CA LEU A 51 -3.69 -17.47 5.15
C LEU A 51 -3.41 -15.96 5.00
N PHE A 52 -4.47 -15.15 5.01
CA PHE A 52 -4.35 -13.68 4.95
C PHE A 52 -3.57 -13.13 6.15
N LEU A 53 -3.84 -13.61 7.38
CA LEU A 53 -3.13 -13.15 8.58
C LEU A 53 -1.67 -13.59 8.58
N GLU A 54 -1.38 -14.78 8.07
CA GLU A 54 -0.02 -15.31 7.98
C GLU A 54 0.82 -14.48 7.00
N TYR A 55 0.26 -14.16 5.83
CA TYR A 55 0.90 -13.26 4.86
C TYR A 55 0.99 -11.80 5.34
N HIS A 56 -0.05 -11.25 5.98
CA HIS A 56 -0.01 -9.89 6.55
C HIS A 56 1.12 -9.75 7.58
N ARG A 57 1.28 -10.76 8.46
CA ARG A 57 2.34 -10.78 9.48
C ARG A 57 3.72 -10.95 8.85
N GLN A 58 3.91 -11.91 7.93
CA GLN A 58 5.22 -12.16 7.32
C GLN A 58 5.64 -11.06 6.34
N PHE A 59 4.73 -10.50 5.56
CA PHE A 59 5.03 -9.46 4.59
C PHE A 59 5.50 -8.17 5.29
N THR A 60 4.73 -7.66 6.24
CA THR A 60 5.01 -6.40 6.93
C THR A 60 6.19 -6.50 7.91
N HIS A 61 6.39 -7.67 8.54
CA HIS A 61 7.51 -7.89 9.47
C HIS A 61 8.80 -8.38 8.78
N SER A 62 8.79 -8.68 7.48
CA SER A 62 10.03 -9.01 6.74
C SER A 62 10.87 -7.78 6.36
N LEU A 63 10.25 -6.60 6.26
CA LEU A 63 10.90 -5.36 5.78
C LEU A 63 11.80 -4.67 6.83
N ILE A 64 11.75 -5.06 8.10
CA ILE A 64 12.54 -4.48 9.20
C ILE A 64 13.44 -5.53 9.90
N PHE A 65 13.34 -6.82 9.56
CA PHE A 65 14.13 -7.90 10.16
C PHE A 65 15.07 -8.62 9.17
N ILE A 66 15.75 -7.85 8.30
CA ILE A 66 17.04 -8.20 7.67
C ILE A 66 18.04 -7.12 8.06
#